data_AF-A0A2E4V5S7-F1
#
_entry.id   AF-A0A2E4V5S7-F1
#
_cell.length_a   1.000
_cell.length_b   1.000
_cell.length_c   1.000
_cell.angle_alpha   90.00
_cell.angle_beta   90.00
_cell.angle_gamma   90.00
#
_symmetry.space_group_name_H-M   'P 1'
#
loop_
_entity.id
_entity.type
_entity.pdbx_description
1 polymer ?
#
loop_
_entity_poly.entity_id
_entity_poly.type
_entity_poly.pdbx_seq_one_letter_code
_entity_poly.pdbx_strand_id
1 'polypeptide(L)'
;MKKRFLILILACLIHSCSKNDRGELIGVKSNKFFSDKPHGMILVPSGSFTMGPSNPSAVLDQNPSLKTVSVKAFYMDETEITNSEYRQFVNWVRDSVVRTELAVAAYYKIGEDNSEDDPLWDFMPVYSRPSDGEEKSAYQLYLEENGLGELDIENKTTYRLNWDVKIPWERSDYLDANYAAVLEGGIGPDLLEDYEGFFTPADSTPNGLRAFKTKRIKYNYRDFDSKNNKWSTFKEIEVYPDTTVWYKDFSYSYNEPMHNDYFWHDAYAEYPVVGVSWEQAKAFAHWRTFYKNQHQRKSRKNIQLVSDYRLPTETEWEYAARGGLERAEYPWGGPYTYDDKGCFLANFKPERGDYIADQILYTAEAESYWPNDYGLYNMSGNVSEWTDSNYEKAANDFVAGLNPTIEGSEENQLKVVRGGSWKDVAHFLKVSTRDYENKAKKRSYIGFRTVQSYLGEDVGFQENPNKIF
;
A
#
# COMPACT_ATOMS: atom_id res chain seq x y z
N MET A 1 -20.15 29.12 61.37
CA MET A 1 -20.70 29.74 60.14
C MET A 1 -19.64 30.28 59.18
N LYS A 2 -18.54 30.90 59.64
CA LYS A 2 -17.48 31.47 58.77
C LYS A 2 -16.74 30.47 57.84
N LYS A 3 -16.52 29.21 58.26
CA LYS A 3 -15.84 28.19 57.42
C LYS A 3 -16.70 27.64 56.27
N ARG A 4 -18.03 27.56 56.43
CA ARG A 4 -18.94 27.11 55.36
C ARG A 4 -19.12 28.18 54.27
N PHE A 5 -19.04 29.45 54.67
CA PHE A 5 -19.12 30.58 53.74
C PHE A 5 -17.88 30.68 52.84
N LEU A 6 -16.69 30.36 53.37
CA LEU A 6 -15.44 30.36 52.60
C LEU A 6 -15.39 29.24 51.56
N ILE A 7 -15.97 28.07 51.86
CA ILE A 7 -16.07 26.93 50.93
C ILE A 7 -17.06 27.24 49.79
N LEU A 8 -18.15 27.96 50.08
CA LEU A 8 -19.10 28.42 49.07
C LEU A 8 -18.49 29.48 48.14
N ILE A 9 -17.69 30.40 48.67
CA ILE A 9 -16.95 31.39 47.85
C ILE A 9 -15.89 30.71 46.99
N LEU A 10 -15.18 29.72 47.54
CA LEU A 10 -14.20 28.94 46.77
C LEU A 10 -14.90 28.13 45.67
N ALA A 11 -16.06 27.52 45.94
CA ALA A 11 -16.88 26.80 44.95
C ALA A 11 -17.42 27.73 43.85
N CYS A 12 -17.79 28.98 44.18
CA CYS A 12 -18.20 29.98 43.19
C CYS A 12 -17.04 30.48 42.31
N LEU A 13 -15.79 30.52 42.83
CA LEU A 13 -14.61 30.88 42.05
C LEU A 13 -14.21 29.81 41.03
N ILE A 14 -14.53 28.54 41.28
CA ILE A 14 -14.30 27.43 40.31
C ILE A 14 -15.42 27.34 39.25
N HIS A 15 -16.54 28.03 39.45
CA HIS A 15 -17.69 28.00 38.53
C HIS A 15 -17.81 29.24 37.63
N SER A 16 -16.85 30.18 37.69
CA SER A 16 -16.88 31.45 36.95
C SER A 16 -15.82 31.58 35.86
N CYS A 17 -15.39 30.47 35.26
CA CYS A 17 -14.82 30.50 33.91
C CYS A 17 -15.88 29.96 32.93
N SER A 18 -16.94 30.75 32.74
CA SER A 18 -17.76 30.65 31.54
C SER A 18 -16.84 30.90 30.36
N LYS A 19 -16.47 29.83 29.66
CA LYS A 19 -15.78 29.86 28.37
C LYS A 19 -16.77 30.31 27.31
N ASN A 20 -17.24 31.54 27.44
CA ASN A 20 -18.04 32.18 26.41
C ASN A 20 -17.04 32.77 25.41
N ASP A 21 -17.13 32.35 24.16
CA ASP A 21 -16.34 32.92 23.05
C ASP A 21 -16.67 34.41 22.84
N ARG A 22 -17.73 34.93 23.47
CA ARG A 22 -18.23 36.31 23.32
C ARG A 22 -18.55 36.63 21.85
N GLY A 23 -18.81 35.62 21.03
CA GLY A 23 -18.95 35.75 19.58
C GLY A 23 -17.63 35.98 18.83
N GLU A 24 -16.47 35.88 19.49
CA GLU A 24 -15.15 35.99 18.87
C GLU A 24 -14.68 34.63 18.32
N LEU A 25 -14.01 34.64 17.17
CA LEU A 25 -13.40 33.46 16.57
C LEU A 25 -12.15 33.04 17.37
N ILE A 26 -12.34 32.19 18.39
CA ILE A 26 -11.26 31.69 19.26
C ILE A 26 -10.72 30.30 18.87
N GLY A 27 -11.35 29.66 17.87
CA GLY A 27 -10.99 28.33 17.39
C GLY A 27 -11.34 27.18 18.35
N VAL A 28 -11.57 25.99 17.80
CA VAL A 28 -11.72 24.78 18.61
C VAL A 28 -10.34 24.35 19.10
N LYS A 29 -10.16 24.24 20.42
CA LYS A 29 -8.89 23.78 21.00
C LYS A 29 -8.64 22.33 20.57
N SER A 30 -7.65 22.15 19.70
CA SER A 30 -7.09 20.84 19.35
C SER A 30 -5.80 20.61 20.13
N ASN A 31 -5.49 19.35 20.40
CA ASN A 31 -4.15 18.99 20.86
C ASN A 31 -3.13 19.25 19.75
N LYS A 32 -1.87 19.54 20.15
CA LYS A 32 -0.76 19.60 19.20
C LYS A 32 -0.64 18.24 18.52
N PHE A 33 -0.65 18.25 17.19
CA PHE A 33 -0.44 17.07 16.37
C PHE A 33 1.03 16.96 16.03
N PHE A 34 1.61 15.79 16.28
CA PHE A 34 2.93 15.41 15.79
C PHE A 34 2.72 14.24 14.84
N SER A 35 3.27 14.34 13.63
CA SER A 35 3.15 13.24 12.68
C SER A 35 4.04 12.09 13.14
N ASP A 36 3.44 10.98 13.54
CA ASP A 36 4.20 9.77 13.88
C ASP A 36 4.88 9.22 12.62
N LYS A 37 6.19 8.91 12.71
CA LYS A 37 6.96 8.25 11.64
C LYS A 37 6.34 6.87 11.36
N PRO A 38 5.87 6.59 10.13
CA PRO A 38 5.41 5.25 9.77
C PRO A 38 6.54 4.21 9.86
N HIS A 39 6.17 2.97 10.16
CA HIS A 39 7.13 1.86 10.17
C HIS A 39 7.75 1.66 8.79
N GLY A 40 9.07 1.47 8.73
CA GLY A 40 9.82 1.25 7.49
C GLY A 40 9.91 2.47 6.55
N MET A 41 9.52 3.66 7.00
CA MET A 41 9.59 4.88 6.17
C MET A 41 10.54 5.91 6.73
N ILE A 42 11.16 6.73 5.89
CA ILE A 42 12.03 7.84 6.26
C ILE A 42 11.40 9.17 5.84
N LEU A 43 11.62 10.21 6.65
CA LEU A 43 11.21 11.57 6.33
C LEU A 43 12.15 12.16 5.28
N VAL A 44 11.60 12.47 4.11
CA VAL A 44 12.26 13.30 3.11
C VAL A 44 11.85 14.76 3.38
N PRO A 45 12.80 15.66 3.72
CA PRO A 45 12.49 17.03 4.12
C PRO A 45 12.02 17.88 2.94
N SER A 46 11.26 18.93 3.22
CA SER A 46 10.85 19.91 2.21
C SER A 46 12.07 20.65 1.66
N GLY A 47 12.02 20.98 0.37
CA GLY A 47 13.13 21.64 -0.28
C GLY A 47 12.87 21.93 -1.75
N SER A 48 13.87 22.46 -2.43
CA SER A 48 13.87 22.65 -3.87
C SER A 48 15.11 22.06 -4.49
N PHE A 49 14.99 21.59 -5.73
CA PHE A 49 16.11 21.03 -6.49
C PHE A 49 15.94 21.28 -7.98
N THR A 50 17.03 21.18 -8.74
CA THR A 50 16.96 21.17 -10.20
C THR A 50 16.65 19.75 -10.70
N MET A 51 15.40 19.55 -11.15
CA MET A 51 14.94 18.32 -11.79
C MET A 51 15.49 18.20 -13.21
N GLY A 52 15.88 16.99 -13.59
CA GLY A 52 16.44 16.64 -14.89
C GLY A 52 17.94 16.34 -14.89
N PRO A 53 18.50 15.97 -16.05
CA PRO A 53 19.86 15.43 -16.14
C PRO A 53 20.95 16.47 -15.97
N SER A 54 21.98 16.14 -15.19
CA SER A 54 23.15 16.99 -14.98
C SER A 54 24.01 17.13 -16.25
N ASN A 55 24.15 16.04 -17.00
CA ASN A 55 24.85 15.96 -18.28
C ASN A 55 23.97 15.24 -19.33
N PRO A 56 23.19 15.99 -20.12
CA PRO A 56 22.21 15.40 -21.02
C PRO A 56 22.86 14.74 -22.24
N SER A 57 22.48 13.49 -22.50
CA SER A 57 22.75 12.76 -23.73
C SER A 57 21.61 12.98 -24.72
N ALA A 58 21.88 13.69 -25.82
CA ALA A 58 20.89 13.91 -26.88
C ALA A 58 20.38 12.61 -27.54
N VAL A 59 21.10 11.49 -27.38
CA VAL A 59 20.76 10.19 -27.97
C VAL A 59 19.91 9.33 -27.03
N LEU A 60 20.16 9.40 -25.73
CA LEU A 60 19.55 8.51 -24.74
C LEU A 60 18.49 9.20 -23.89
N ASP A 61 18.67 10.49 -23.59
CA ASP A 61 17.74 11.23 -22.72
C ASP A 61 16.51 11.71 -23.50
N GLN A 62 15.35 11.42 -22.93
CA GLN A 62 14.07 11.80 -23.51
C GLN A 62 13.67 13.19 -23.03
N ASN A 63 13.87 14.20 -23.90
CA ASN A 63 13.58 15.62 -23.64
C ASN A 63 14.25 16.16 -22.36
N PRO A 64 15.59 16.34 -22.37
CA PRO A 64 16.34 16.74 -21.19
C PRO A 64 16.18 18.25 -20.89
N SER A 65 15.00 18.68 -20.45
CA SER A 65 14.81 20.03 -19.92
C SER A 65 15.07 20.05 -18.40
N LEU A 66 15.80 21.07 -17.96
CA LEU A 66 16.10 21.33 -16.56
C LEU A 66 15.06 22.27 -15.97
N LYS A 67 14.58 21.97 -14.76
CA LYS A 67 13.58 22.79 -14.09
C LYS A 67 13.75 22.76 -12.58
N THR A 68 13.72 23.94 -11.96
CA THR A 68 13.67 24.03 -10.51
C THR A 68 12.26 23.71 -10.04
N VAL A 69 12.16 22.75 -9.13
CA VAL A 69 10.88 22.35 -8.52
C VAL A 69 11.04 22.31 -7.00
N SER A 70 9.96 22.64 -6.30
CA SER A 70 9.87 22.60 -4.85
C SER A 70 8.98 21.43 -4.43
N VAL A 71 9.45 20.65 -3.47
CA VAL A 71 8.77 19.47 -2.95
C VAL A 71 8.48 19.66 -1.47
N LYS A 72 7.25 19.37 -1.04
CA LYS A 72 6.85 19.36 0.37
C LYS A 72 7.42 18.12 1.04
N ALA A 73 7.65 18.15 2.35
CA ALA A 73 8.06 16.97 3.09
C ALA A 73 7.06 15.80 2.96
N PHE A 74 7.58 14.58 2.91
CA PHE A 74 6.80 13.35 2.89
C PHE A 74 7.61 12.21 3.52
N TYR A 75 6.91 11.17 3.96
CA TYR A 75 7.54 9.91 4.32
C TYR A 75 7.62 9.01 3.09
N MET A 76 8.74 8.31 2.91
CA MET A 76 8.95 7.33 1.84
C MET A 76 9.47 6.04 2.43
N ASP A 77 9.03 4.88 1.92
CA ASP A 77 9.59 3.61 2.34
C ASP A 77 11.13 3.59 2.12
N GLU A 78 11.84 3.11 3.14
CA GLU A 78 13.31 3.04 3.20
C GLU A 78 13.86 2.19 2.04
N THR A 79 13.15 1.12 1.71
CA THR A 79 13.45 0.18 0.62
C THR A 79 12.26 0.08 -0.35
N GLU A 80 12.42 -0.68 -1.44
CA GLU A 80 11.30 -1.20 -2.20
C GLU A 80 10.44 -2.14 -1.33
N ILE A 81 9.14 -2.25 -1.65
CA ILE A 81 8.24 -3.18 -0.95
C ILE A 81 8.74 -4.61 -1.15
N THR A 82 8.95 -5.33 -0.06
CA THR A 82 9.49 -6.69 -0.11
C THR A 82 8.42 -7.73 -0.42
N ASN A 83 8.85 -8.94 -0.80
CA ASN A 83 7.95 -10.08 -0.93
C ASN A 83 7.23 -10.39 0.40
N SER A 84 7.89 -10.25 1.55
CA SER A 84 7.27 -10.50 2.88
C SER A 84 6.16 -9.49 3.18
N GLU A 85 6.38 -8.20 2.92
CA GLU A 85 5.37 -7.15 3.07
C GLU A 85 4.19 -7.34 2.10
N TYR A 86 4.48 -7.65 0.83
CA TYR A 86 3.42 -7.90 -0.15
C TYR A 86 2.65 -9.20 0.11
N ARG A 87 3.31 -10.24 0.66
CA ARG A 87 2.63 -11.47 1.14
C ARG A 87 1.63 -11.14 2.25
N GLN A 88 1.90 -10.17 3.11
CA GLN A 88 0.93 -9.74 4.13
C GLN A 88 -0.37 -9.22 3.47
N PHE A 89 -0.26 -8.42 2.41
CA PHE A 89 -1.40 -7.95 1.64
C PHE A 89 -2.16 -9.11 0.97
N VAL A 90 -1.45 -9.99 0.26
CA VAL A 90 -2.06 -11.14 -0.43
C VAL A 90 -2.78 -12.06 0.54
N ASN A 91 -2.15 -12.38 1.68
CA ASN A 91 -2.76 -13.23 2.71
C ASN A 91 -3.97 -12.55 3.35
N TRP A 92 -3.91 -11.25 3.64
CA TRP A 92 -5.07 -10.52 4.16
C TRP A 92 -6.25 -10.56 3.18
N VAL A 93 -6.01 -10.34 1.89
CA VAL A 93 -7.06 -10.41 0.86
C VAL A 93 -7.60 -11.84 0.72
N ARG A 94 -6.72 -12.84 0.69
CA ARG A 94 -7.10 -14.26 0.65
C ARG A 94 -8.04 -14.60 1.80
N ASP A 95 -7.66 -14.25 3.02
CA ASP A 95 -8.44 -14.52 4.22
C ASP A 95 -9.76 -13.75 4.20
N SER A 96 -9.77 -12.51 3.72
CA SER A 96 -10.99 -11.69 3.56
C SER A 96 -11.99 -12.32 2.59
N VAL A 97 -11.53 -12.80 1.44
CA VAL A 97 -12.40 -13.43 0.43
C VAL A 97 -12.95 -14.75 0.98
N VAL A 98 -12.11 -15.59 1.57
CA VAL A 98 -12.56 -16.87 2.18
C VAL A 98 -13.57 -16.63 3.30
N ARG A 99 -13.31 -15.66 4.19
CA ARG A 99 -14.27 -15.29 5.25
C ARG A 99 -15.59 -14.78 4.70
N THR A 100 -15.57 -14.05 3.58
CA THR A 100 -16.80 -13.57 2.94
C THR A 100 -17.66 -14.77 2.55
N GLU A 101 -17.07 -15.77 1.90
CA GLU A 101 -17.79 -16.95 1.45
C GLU A 101 -18.23 -17.86 2.59
N LEU A 102 -17.40 -18.00 3.63
CA LEU A 102 -17.81 -18.70 4.86
C LEU A 102 -18.96 -17.99 5.57
N ALA A 103 -18.96 -16.65 5.60
CA ALA A 103 -20.04 -15.87 6.19
C ALA A 103 -21.34 -15.99 5.39
N VAL A 104 -21.24 -16.04 4.06
CA VAL A 104 -22.37 -16.31 3.16
C VAL A 104 -22.93 -17.72 3.41
N ALA A 105 -22.07 -18.73 3.46
CA ALA A 105 -22.46 -20.11 3.75
C ALA A 105 -23.09 -20.25 5.15
N ALA A 106 -22.52 -19.61 6.17
CA ALA A 106 -23.07 -19.58 7.52
C ALA A 106 -24.48 -18.96 7.54
N TYR A 107 -24.66 -17.81 6.87
CA TYR A 107 -25.95 -17.12 6.78
C TYR A 107 -27.02 -17.98 6.13
N TYR A 108 -26.72 -18.62 4.99
CA TYR A 108 -27.71 -19.46 4.30
C TYR A 108 -28.01 -20.78 5.02
N LYS A 109 -27.02 -21.37 5.71
CA LYS A 109 -27.21 -22.63 6.46
C LYS A 109 -27.99 -22.42 7.76
N ILE A 110 -27.58 -21.43 8.55
CA ILE A 110 -28.07 -21.22 9.91
C ILE A 110 -29.31 -20.30 9.92
N GLY A 111 -29.39 -19.37 8.97
CA GLY A 111 -30.42 -18.32 8.96
C GLY A 111 -30.18 -17.27 10.05
N GLU A 112 -31.26 -16.63 10.50
CA GLU A 112 -31.23 -15.63 11.59
C GLU A 112 -31.40 -16.26 12.99
N ASP A 113 -31.64 -17.56 13.07
CA ASP A 113 -31.83 -18.27 14.33
C ASP A 113 -30.48 -18.49 15.04
N ASN A 114 -30.47 -18.36 16.37
CA ASN A 114 -29.27 -18.65 17.16
C ASN A 114 -29.03 -20.16 17.18
N SER A 115 -28.00 -20.60 16.45
CA SER A 115 -27.48 -21.97 16.52
C SER A 115 -25.98 -21.93 16.81
N GLU A 116 -25.62 -21.56 18.04
CA GLU A 116 -24.22 -21.61 18.53
C GLU A 116 -23.60 -23.02 18.43
N ASP A 117 -24.43 -24.05 18.27
CA ASP A 117 -24.02 -25.44 18.09
C ASP A 117 -23.46 -25.74 16.68
N ASP A 118 -23.67 -24.86 15.69
CA ASP A 118 -23.17 -25.05 14.33
C ASP A 118 -21.73 -24.53 14.19
N PRO A 119 -20.76 -25.33 13.70
CA PRO A 119 -19.38 -24.87 13.55
C PRO A 119 -19.19 -23.68 12.60
N LEU A 120 -20.14 -23.42 11.67
CA LEU A 120 -20.10 -22.23 10.81
C LEU A 120 -20.60 -20.96 11.53
N TRP A 121 -21.23 -21.06 12.70
CA TRP A 121 -21.72 -19.93 13.47
C TRP A 121 -20.62 -18.91 13.77
N ASP A 122 -19.43 -19.39 14.06
CA ASP A 122 -18.23 -18.60 14.31
C ASP A 122 -17.88 -17.65 13.13
N PHE A 123 -18.29 -17.99 11.91
CA PHE A 123 -18.06 -17.18 10.71
C PHE A 123 -19.22 -16.25 10.36
N MET A 124 -20.30 -16.23 11.15
CA MET A 124 -21.41 -15.30 10.93
C MET A 124 -20.91 -13.85 10.90
N PRO A 125 -21.44 -13.02 9.98
CA PRO A 125 -21.10 -11.61 9.94
C PRO A 125 -21.40 -10.91 11.27
N VAL A 126 -20.53 -9.97 11.66
CA VAL A 126 -20.79 -9.07 12.77
C VAL A 126 -21.62 -7.89 12.25
N TYR A 127 -22.88 -7.83 12.66
CA TYR A 127 -23.81 -6.74 12.37
C TYR A 127 -24.53 -6.30 13.66
N SER A 128 -25.22 -5.16 13.61
CA SER A 128 -25.95 -4.63 14.76
C SER A 128 -27.26 -5.39 14.98
N ARG A 129 -27.20 -6.55 15.62
CA ARG A 129 -28.40 -7.24 16.11
C ARG A 129 -28.86 -6.58 17.42
N PRO A 130 -30.11 -6.06 17.52
CA PRO A 130 -30.65 -5.73 18.84
C PRO A 130 -30.74 -7.03 19.65
N SER A 131 -30.10 -7.06 20.81
CA SER A 131 -30.24 -8.20 21.73
C SER A 131 -31.69 -8.26 22.22
N ASP A 132 -32.25 -9.46 22.31
CA ASP A 132 -33.53 -9.67 22.98
C ASP A 132 -33.43 -9.15 24.43
N GLY A 133 -34.17 -8.08 24.73
CA GLY A 133 -34.24 -7.48 26.07
C GLY A 133 -33.41 -6.22 26.32
N GLU A 134 -32.59 -5.73 25.37
CA GLU A 134 -31.92 -4.43 25.50
C GLU A 134 -32.77 -3.27 24.96
N GLU A 135 -32.80 -2.14 25.66
CA GLU A 135 -33.45 -0.91 25.15
C GLU A 135 -32.72 -0.42 23.90
N LYS A 136 -33.42 -0.44 22.77
CA LYS A 136 -32.91 0.07 21.49
C LYS A 136 -32.58 1.57 21.63
N SER A 137 -31.38 1.96 21.25
CA SER A 137 -31.00 3.37 21.15
C SER A 137 -31.83 4.10 20.09
N ALA A 138 -31.98 5.42 20.20
CA ALA A 138 -32.71 6.23 19.20
C ALA A 138 -32.15 6.05 17.76
N TYR A 139 -30.85 5.79 17.63
CA TYR A 139 -30.24 5.51 16.33
C TYR A 139 -30.60 4.11 15.81
N GLN A 140 -30.66 3.10 16.68
CA GLN A 140 -31.12 1.76 16.30
C GLN A 140 -32.60 1.75 15.91
N LEU A 141 -33.45 2.48 16.65
CA LEU A 141 -34.85 2.67 16.28
C LEU A 141 -34.99 3.39 14.94
N TYR A 142 -34.20 4.45 14.70
CA TYR A 142 -34.14 5.12 13.40
C TYR A 142 -33.75 4.16 12.27
N LEU A 143 -32.73 3.33 12.48
CA LEU A 143 -32.29 2.34 11.50
C LEU A 143 -33.46 1.41 11.15
N GLU A 144 -34.07 0.80 12.16
CA GLU A 144 -35.22 -0.12 12.00
C GLU A 144 -36.43 0.54 11.33
N GLU A 145 -36.84 1.74 11.76
CA GLU A 145 -37.97 2.49 11.18
C GLU A 145 -37.75 2.81 9.69
N ASN A 146 -36.50 2.90 9.24
CA ASN A 146 -36.14 3.18 7.85
C ASN A 146 -35.75 1.91 7.06
N GLY A 147 -35.90 0.71 7.66
CA GLY A 147 -35.46 -0.55 7.03
C GLY A 147 -33.95 -0.62 6.80
N LEU A 148 -33.17 0.04 7.67
CA LEU A 148 -31.71 0.08 7.65
C LEU A 148 -31.17 -0.73 8.83
N GLY A 149 -29.94 -1.26 8.72
CA GLY A 149 -29.28 -1.98 9.83
C GLY A 149 -29.65 -3.46 9.98
N GLU A 150 -30.51 -3.98 9.10
CA GLU A 150 -30.69 -5.42 8.90
C GLU A 150 -29.48 -6.01 8.17
N LEU A 151 -29.20 -7.30 8.45
CA LEU A 151 -28.15 -8.03 7.74
C LEU A 151 -28.62 -8.30 6.32
N ASP A 152 -27.97 -7.67 5.35
CA ASP A 152 -28.08 -8.04 3.95
C ASP A 152 -26.74 -8.64 3.53
N ILE A 153 -26.71 -9.97 3.36
CA ILE A 153 -25.49 -10.72 3.05
C ILE A 153 -24.91 -10.35 1.67
N GLU A 154 -25.76 -9.89 0.75
CA GLU A 154 -25.35 -9.42 -0.58
C GLU A 154 -24.76 -8.00 -0.50
N ASN A 155 -25.16 -7.21 0.50
CA ASN A 155 -24.66 -5.86 0.71
C ASN A 155 -23.63 -5.78 1.86
N LYS A 156 -22.35 -5.84 1.49
CA LYS A 156 -21.18 -5.73 2.40
C LYS A 156 -21.11 -4.44 3.25
N THR A 157 -21.99 -3.47 3.03
CA THR A 157 -22.07 -2.27 3.89
C THR A 157 -22.88 -2.49 5.16
N THR A 158 -23.70 -3.54 5.22
CA THR A 158 -24.58 -3.84 6.36
C THR A 158 -23.88 -4.65 7.46
N TYR A 159 -22.74 -5.28 7.14
CA TYR A 159 -22.02 -6.15 8.07
C TYR A 159 -20.50 -5.96 8.03
N ARG A 160 -19.83 -6.58 9.00
CA ARG A 160 -18.37 -6.74 9.05
C ARG A 160 -18.04 -8.21 9.14
N LEU A 161 -16.98 -8.63 8.46
CA LEU A 161 -16.48 -9.99 8.61
C LEU A 161 -15.99 -10.23 10.05
N ASN A 162 -16.26 -11.41 10.59
CA ASN A 162 -15.66 -11.84 11.85
C ASN A 162 -14.18 -12.16 11.61
N TRP A 163 -13.29 -11.40 12.23
CA TRP A 163 -11.83 -11.57 12.14
C TRP A 163 -11.22 -12.24 13.37
N ASP A 164 -12.03 -12.52 14.40
CA ASP A 164 -11.55 -13.07 15.67
C ASP A 164 -11.33 -14.59 15.60
N VAL A 165 -12.06 -15.26 14.71
CA VAL A 165 -11.98 -16.71 14.47
C VAL A 165 -10.88 -17.00 13.45
N LYS A 166 -10.02 -17.99 13.70
CA LYS A 166 -9.00 -18.44 12.73
C LYS A 166 -9.63 -19.34 11.67
N ILE A 167 -9.10 -19.31 10.45
CA ILE A 167 -9.55 -20.19 9.35
C ILE A 167 -8.71 -21.48 9.40
N PRO A 168 -9.31 -22.65 9.65
CA PRO A 168 -8.62 -23.93 9.45
C PRO A 168 -8.32 -24.17 7.96
N TRP A 169 -7.03 -24.21 7.59
CA TRP A 169 -6.61 -24.42 6.20
C TRP A 169 -6.35 -25.88 5.84
N GLU A 170 -6.01 -26.70 6.84
CA GLU A 170 -5.70 -28.13 6.69
C GLU A 170 -6.97 -28.97 6.70
N ARG A 171 -7.04 -29.96 5.80
CA ARG A 171 -8.23 -30.81 5.64
C ARG A 171 -8.58 -31.61 6.90
N SER A 172 -7.58 -31.92 7.74
CA SER A 172 -7.79 -32.60 9.03
C SER A 172 -8.54 -31.74 10.04
N ASP A 173 -8.49 -30.42 9.86
CA ASP A 173 -8.98 -29.43 10.83
C ASP A 173 -10.27 -28.78 10.35
N TYR A 174 -10.85 -29.29 9.25
CA TYR A 174 -12.12 -28.81 8.73
C TYR A 174 -13.25 -29.06 9.72
N LEU A 175 -14.06 -28.02 9.92
CA LEU A 175 -15.06 -27.98 10.97
C LEU A 175 -16.23 -28.92 10.68
N ASP A 176 -16.76 -28.86 9.46
CA ASP A 176 -17.82 -29.72 8.98
C ASP A 176 -17.76 -29.86 7.44
N ALA A 177 -18.72 -30.61 6.88
CA ALA A 177 -18.79 -30.82 5.44
C ALA A 177 -19.14 -29.56 4.64
N ASN A 178 -19.89 -28.61 5.22
CA ASN A 178 -20.22 -27.35 4.56
C ASN A 178 -19.00 -26.41 4.49
N TYR A 179 -18.22 -26.33 5.57
CA TYR A 179 -16.92 -25.65 5.60
C TYR A 179 -15.97 -26.24 4.55
N ALA A 180 -15.89 -27.56 4.46
CA ALA A 180 -15.09 -28.25 3.46
C ALA A 180 -15.55 -27.91 2.03
N ALA A 181 -16.86 -27.85 1.78
CA ALA A 181 -17.43 -27.49 0.48
C ALA A 181 -17.08 -26.07 0.06
N VAL A 182 -17.08 -25.09 0.98
CA VAL A 182 -16.66 -23.70 0.68
C VAL A 182 -15.19 -23.67 0.23
N LEU A 183 -14.31 -24.43 0.88
CA LEU A 183 -12.87 -24.40 0.57
C LEU A 183 -12.48 -25.25 -0.65
N GLU A 184 -12.92 -26.49 -0.72
CA GLU A 184 -12.53 -27.44 -1.77
C GLU A 184 -13.45 -27.36 -3.01
N GLY A 185 -14.68 -26.91 -2.82
CA GLY A 185 -15.73 -26.90 -3.84
C GLY A 185 -16.58 -28.17 -3.82
N GLY A 186 -17.76 -28.08 -4.44
CA GLY A 186 -18.75 -29.15 -4.52
C GLY A 186 -20.00 -28.88 -3.67
N ILE A 187 -20.82 -29.92 -3.50
CA ILE A 187 -22.12 -29.86 -2.82
C ILE A 187 -21.90 -30.11 -1.33
N GLY A 188 -22.16 -29.10 -0.50
CA GLY A 188 -22.29 -29.28 0.95
C GLY A 188 -23.62 -29.98 1.28
N PRO A 189 -23.72 -30.76 2.38
CA PRO A 189 -24.96 -31.45 2.72
C PRO A 189 -26.18 -30.52 2.85
N ASP A 190 -25.96 -29.26 3.22
CA ASP A 190 -27.02 -28.25 3.40
C ASP A 190 -26.93 -27.09 2.40
N LEU A 191 -25.88 -27.05 1.56
CA LEU A 191 -25.68 -26.02 0.53
C LEU A 191 -26.18 -26.56 -0.81
N LEU A 192 -27.25 -25.96 -1.36
CA LEU A 192 -27.93 -26.43 -2.58
C LEU A 192 -27.29 -25.97 -3.91
N GLU A 193 -26.09 -25.39 -3.91
CA GLU A 193 -25.42 -24.90 -5.11
C GLU A 193 -24.04 -25.53 -5.30
N ASP A 194 -23.67 -25.79 -6.57
CA ASP A 194 -22.36 -26.30 -6.98
C ASP A 194 -21.30 -25.22 -6.72
N TYR A 195 -20.72 -25.26 -5.52
CA TYR A 195 -19.82 -24.21 -5.08
C TYR A 195 -18.44 -24.38 -5.72
N GLU A 196 -17.95 -23.35 -6.41
CA GLU A 196 -16.56 -23.37 -6.85
C GLU A 196 -15.65 -23.07 -5.65
N GLY A 197 -14.87 -24.07 -5.22
CA GLY A 197 -13.93 -23.91 -4.11
C GLY A 197 -12.72 -23.03 -4.43
N PHE A 198 -11.94 -22.76 -3.39
CA PHE A 198 -10.71 -21.97 -3.44
C PHE A 198 -9.45 -22.75 -3.80
N PHE A 199 -9.48 -24.07 -3.67
CA PHE A 199 -8.32 -24.92 -3.99
C PHE A 199 -8.51 -25.63 -5.33
N THR A 200 -7.42 -25.79 -6.08
CA THR A 200 -7.39 -26.76 -7.18
C THR A 200 -7.23 -28.17 -6.61
N PRO A 201 -8.04 -29.13 -7.05
CA PRO A 201 -7.90 -30.54 -6.68
C PRO A 201 -6.47 -31.04 -6.90
N ALA A 202 -5.93 -31.81 -5.95
CA ALA A 202 -4.52 -32.23 -5.96
C ALA A 202 -4.17 -33.10 -7.19
N ASP A 203 -5.11 -33.92 -7.64
CA ASP A 203 -5.04 -34.73 -8.87
C ASP A 203 -4.94 -33.89 -10.16
N SER A 204 -5.32 -32.62 -10.10
CA SER A 204 -5.25 -31.68 -11.22
C SER A 204 -3.94 -30.87 -11.27
N THR A 205 -3.06 -31.05 -10.27
CA THR A 205 -1.78 -30.33 -10.19
C THR A 205 -0.60 -31.23 -10.58
N PRO A 206 0.39 -30.75 -11.36
CA PRO A 206 1.52 -31.57 -11.81
C PRO A 206 2.32 -32.23 -10.69
N ASN A 207 2.39 -31.57 -9.52
CA ASN A 207 3.17 -32.02 -8.38
C ASN A 207 2.32 -32.78 -7.34
N GLY A 208 1.02 -32.97 -7.60
CA GLY A 208 0.09 -33.58 -6.64
C GLY A 208 -0.15 -32.73 -5.38
N LEU A 209 0.24 -31.46 -5.40
CA LEU A 209 0.14 -30.54 -4.28
C LEU A 209 -1.10 -29.66 -4.42
N ARG A 210 -1.90 -29.62 -3.35
CA ARG A 210 -3.04 -28.71 -3.23
C ARG A 210 -2.56 -27.27 -3.36
N ALA A 211 -3.15 -26.51 -4.30
CA ALA A 211 -2.79 -25.12 -4.57
C ALA A 211 -4.00 -24.21 -4.49
N PHE A 212 -3.82 -22.99 -3.96
CA PHE A 212 -4.88 -22.00 -3.90
C PHE A 212 -5.09 -21.37 -5.29
N LYS A 213 -6.34 -21.19 -5.71
CA LYS A 213 -6.71 -20.50 -6.95
C LYS A 213 -6.40 -19.01 -6.83
N THR A 214 -5.22 -18.61 -7.30
CA THR A 214 -4.70 -17.23 -7.19
C THR A 214 -5.63 -16.17 -7.77
N LYS A 215 -6.38 -16.50 -8.83
CA LYS A 215 -7.39 -15.64 -9.45
C LYS A 215 -8.59 -15.30 -8.56
N ARG A 216 -8.83 -16.06 -7.48
CA ARG A 216 -9.86 -15.75 -6.49
C ARG A 216 -9.40 -14.72 -5.45
N ILE A 217 -8.11 -14.40 -5.39
CA ILE A 217 -7.56 -13.40 -4.46
C ILE A 217 -7.75 -12.02 -5.07
N LYS A 218 -8.97 -11.50 -4.94
CA LYS A 218 -9.42 -10.25 -5.53
C LYS A 218 -9.68 -9.19 -4.48
N TYR A 219 -9.04 -8.04 -4.63
CA TYR A 219 -9.24 -6.88 -3.76
C TYR A 219 -10.15 -5.88 -4.43
N ASN A 220 -11.17 -5.45 -3.68
CA ASN A 220 -12.19 -4.52 -4.13
C ASN A 220 -12.04 -3.20 -3.39
N TYR A 221 -11.81 -2.11 -4.11
CA TYR A 221 -11.70 -0.77 -3.54
C TYR A 221 -12.19 0.31 -4.50
N ARG A 222 -12.35 1.53 -3.99
CA ARG A 222 -12.75 2.71 -4.78
C ARG A 222 -12.00 3.93 -4.28
N ASP A 223 -11.74 4.86 -5.17
CA ASP A 223 -11.04 6.10 -4.87
C ASP A 223 -12.04 7.25 -4.78
N PHE A 224 -11.68 8.30 -4.04
CA PHE A 224 -12.44 9.54 -4.04
C PHE A 224 -11.86 10.49 -5.09
N ASP A 225 -12.64 10.82 -6.10
CA ASP A 225 -12.28 11.81 -7.10
C ASP A 225 -12.53 13.21 -6.53
N SER A 226 -11.45 13.89 -6.15
CA SER A 226 -11.48 15.23 -5.58
C SER A 226 -11.92 16.31 -6.57
N LYS A 227 -11.67 16.11 -7.88
CA LYS A 227 -12.03 17.08 -8.93
C LYS A 227 -13.54 17.10 -9.14
N ASN A 228 -14.15 15.92 -9.17
CA ASN A 228 -15.59 15.78 -9.38
C ASN A 228 -16.38 15.61 -8.06
N ASN A 229 -15.70 15.64 -6.91
CA ASN A 229 -16.29 15.47 -5.57
C ASN A 229 -17.20 14.22 -5.46
N LYS A 230 -16.75 13.09 -6.03
CA LYS A 230 -17.54 11.86 -6.10
C LYS A 230 -16.67 10.64 -5.86
N TRP A 231 -17.26 9.57 -5.33
CA TRP A 231 -16.61 8.27 -5.28
C TRP A 231 -16.55 7.65 -6.68
N SER A 232 -15.42 7.03 -7.02
CA SER A 232 -15.30 6.21 -8.22
C SER A 232 -16.16 4.95 -8.12
N THR A 233 -16.36 4.29 -9.25
CA THR A 233 -16.83 2.90 -9.26
C THR A 233 -15.84 2.01 -8.52
N PHE A 234 -16.33 0.88 -8.00
CA PHE A 234 -15.47 -0.15 -7.43
C PHE A 234 -14.56 -0.72 -8.51
N LYS A 235 -13.29 -0.91 -8.16
CA LYS A 235 -12.28 -1.58 -8.95
C LYS A 235 -11.98 -2.90 -8.29
N GLU A 236 -12.06 -3.97 -9.07
CA GLU A 236 -11.66 -5.31 -8.66
C GLU A 236 -10.29 -5.62 -9.26
N ILE A 237 -9.31 -5.91 -8.40
CA ILE A 237 -7.93 -6.21 -8.81
C ILE A 237 -7.52 -7.57 -8.26
N GLU A 238 -7.05 -8.45 -9.15
CA GLU A 238 -6.34 -9.68 -8.75
C GLU A 238 -5.00 -9.28 -8.13
N VAL A 239 -4.76 -9.58 -6.85
CA VAL A 239 -3.59 -9.03 -6.14
C VAL A 239 -2.37 -9.93 -6.18
N TYR A 240 -2.52 -11.21 -6.50
CA TYR A 240 -1.41 -12.15 -6.56
C TYR A 240 -0.43 -11.76 -7.70
N PRO A 241 0.90 -11.69 -7.44
CA PRO A 241 1.87 -11.32 -8.47
C PRO A 241 1.92 -12.34 -9.61
N ASP A 242 2.13 -11.89 -10.85
CA ASP A 242 2.31 -12.82 -11.97
C ASP A 242 3.72 -13.41 -11.94
N THR A 243 3.88 -14.62 -11.39
CA THR A 243 5.18 -15.31 -11.31
C THR A 243 5.69 -15.77 -12.69
N THR A 244 4.86 -15.75 -13.74
CA THR A 244 5.29 -16.17 -15.08
C THR A 244 6.14 -15.11 -15.79
N VAL A 245 6.27 -13.92 -15.21
CA VAL A 245 7.15 -12.84 -15.74
C VAL A 245 8.60 -13.29 -15.91
N TRP A 246 9.07 -14.20 -15.05
CA TRP A 246 10.41 -14.77 -15.12
C TRP A 246 10.69 -15.53 -16.42
N TYR A 247 9.66 -16.06 -17.09
CA TYR A 247 9.77 -16.64 -18.44
C TYR A 247 9.39 -15.65 -19.55
N LYS A 248 8.36 -14.82 -19.31
CA LYS A 248 7.81 -13.94 -20.34
C LYS A 248 8.78 -12.83 -20.74
N ASP A 249 9.51 -12.29 -19.78
CA ASP A 249 10.43 -11.18 -20.03
C ASP A 249 11.76 -11.64 -20.66
N PHE A 250 12.15 -12.90 -20.41
CA PHE A 250 13.40 -13.48 -20.91
C PHE A 250 13.11 -14.82 -21.62
N SER A 251 12.92 -14.75 -22.94
CA SER A 251 12.68 -15.95 -23.74
C SER A 251 13.93 -16.83 -23.80
N TYR A 252 13.73 -18.16 -23.70
CA TYR A 252 14.81 -19.17 -23.76
C TYR A 252 15.85 -19.11 -22.63
N SER A 253 15.50 -18.56 -21.46
CA SER A 253 16.33 -18.63 -20.25
C SER A 253 15.81 -19.67 -19.25
N TYR A 254 16.72 -20.26 -18.48
CA TYR A 254 16.38 -21.18 -17.38
C TYR A 254 16.09 -20.40 -16.10
N ASN A 255 14.88 -19.86 -15.99
CA ASN A 255 14.42 -19.08 -14.83
C ASN A 255 13.35 -19.81 -14.00
N GLU A 256 13.24 -21.14 -14.15
CA GLU A 256 12.26 -21.95 -13.41
C GLU A 256 12.34 -21.79 -11.89
N PRO A 257 13.54 -21.74 -11.26
CA PRO A 257 13.62 -21.50 -9.82
C PRO A 257 12.97 -20.18 -9.39
N MET A 258 13.17 -19.10 -10.16
CA MET A 258 12.57 -17.80 -9.85
C MET A 258 11.05 -17.82 -10.02
N HIS A 259 10.55 -18.52 -11.04
CA HIS A 259 9.11 -18.72 -11.21
C HIS A 259 8.46 -19.44 -10.02
N ASN A 260 9.10 -20.51 -9.54
CA ASN A 260 8.55 -21.38 -8.51
C ASN A 260 8.65 -20.75 -7.12
N ASP A 261 9.79 -20.13 -6.80
CA ASP A 261 10.16 -19.85 -5.42
C ASP A 261 10.21 -18.35 -5.07
N TYR A 262 10.41 -17.44 -6.03
CA TYR A 262 10.73 -16.04 -5.75
C TYR A 262 9.72 -15.32 -4.84
N PHE A 263 8.42 -15.51 -5.06
CA PHE A 263 7.41 -14.80 -4.26
C PHE A 263 7.05 -15.52 -2.96
N TRP A 264 7.15 -16.85 -2.89
CA TRP A 264 6.62 -17.64 -1.77
C TRP A 264 7.66 -18.15 -0.80
N HIS A 265 8.87 -18.45 -1.28
CA HIS A 265 9.90 -19.06 -0.48
C HIS A 265 10.56 -18.04 0.46
N ASP A 266 10.85 -18.44 1.70
CA ASP A 266 11.37 -17.53 2.73
C ASP A 266 12.76 -16.97 2.43
N ALA A 267 13.54 -17.67 1.60
CA ALA A 267 14.83 -17.17 1.11
C ALA A 267 14.71 -15.86 0.32
N TYR A 268 13.55 -15.56 -0.25
CA TYR A 268 13.28 -14.34 -1.00
C TYR A 268 12.39 -13.35 -0.24
N ALA A 269 12.21 -13.55 1.07
CA ALA A 269 11.31 -12.74 1.90
C ALA A 269 11.65 -11.25 1.83
N GLU A 270 12.93 -10.91 1.92
CA GLU A 270 13.43 -9.53 1.96
C GLU A 270 13.86 -9.00 0.59
N TYR A 271 13.56 -9.74 -0.49
CA TYR A 271 13.78 -9.27 -1.86
C TYR A 271 12.58 -8.43 -2.33
N PRO A 272 12.77 -7.47 -3.26
CA PRO A 272 11.70 -6.63 -3.75
C PRO A 272 10.62 -7.45 -4.47
N VAL A 273 9.35 -7.09 -4.25
CA VAL A 273 8.24 -7.71 -4.99
C VAL A 273 8.28 -7.28 -6.45
N VAL A 274 8.19 -8.26 -7.35
CA VAL A 274 8.11 -8.06 -8.81
C VAL A 274 6.95 -8.85 -9.40
N GLY A 275 6.67 -8.67 -10.69
CA GLY A 275 5.50 -9.28 -11.32
C GLY A 275 4.19 -8.61 -10.91
N VAL A 276 4.27 -7.37 -10.42
CA VAL A 276 3.13 -6.54 -10.02
C VAL A 276 2.90 -5.42 -11.03
N SER A 277 1.64 -5.15 -11.35
CA SER A 277 1.25 -4.02 -12.20
C SER A 277 1.13 -2.74 -11.38
N TRP A 278 1.04 -1.60 -12.07
CA TRP A 278 0.82 -0.31 -11.42
C TRP A 278 -0.50 -0.29 -10.62
N GLU A 279 -1.55 -0.94 -11.14
CA GLU A 279 -2.85 -1.04 -10.46
C GLU A 279 -2.77 -1.91 -9.20
N GLN A 280 -2.00 -2.99 -9.23
CA GLN A 280 -1.74 -3.82 -8.04
C GLN A 280 -0.96 -3.04 -6.97
N ALA A 281 0.03 -2.23 -7.37
CA ALA A 281 0.77 -1.37 -6.45
C ALA A 281 -0.12 -0.28 -5.81
N LYS A 282 -1.03 0.33 -6.58
CA LYS A 282 -2.04 1.27 -6.04
C LYS A 282 -3.01 0.57 -5.09
N ALA A 283 -3.46 -0.64 -5.42
CA ALA A 283 -4.31 -1.44 -4.54
C ALA A 283 -3.62 -1.75 -3.20
N PHE A 284 -2.33 -2.09 -3.23
CA PHE A 284 -1.52 -2.28 -2.01
C PHE A 284 -1.46 -1.00 -1.16
N ALA A 285 -1.18 0.16 -1.77
CA ALA A 285 -1.10 1.43 -1.05
C ALA A 285 -2.46 1.83 -0.42
N HIS A 286 -3.57 1.62 -1.15
CA HIS A 286 -4.91 1.78 -0.62
C HIS A 286 -5.17 0.84 0.56
N TRP A 287 -4.82 -0.45 0.42
CA TRP A 287 -4.96 -1.44 1.49
C TRP A 287 -4.14 -1.07 2.73
N ARG A 288 -2.88 -0.64 2.58
CA ARG A 288 -2.01 -0.23 3.70
C ARG A 288 -2.64 0.92 4.49
N THR A 289 -3.25 1.88 3.80
CA THR A 289 -4.02 2.98 4.40
C THR A 289 -5.22 2.45 5.17
N PHE A 290 -6.03 1.62 4.52
CA PHE A 290 -7.20 1.01 5.14
C PHE A 290 -6.83 0.21 6.38
N TYR A 291 -5.82 -0.65 6.31
CA TYR A 291 -5.36 -1.53 7.39
C TYR A 291 -4.93 -0.72 8.62
N LYS A 292 -4.13 0.33 8.43
CA LYS A 292 -3.69 1.23 9.51
C LYS A 292 -4.86 1.97 10.14
N ASN A 293 -5.73 2.56 9.32
CA ASN A 293 -6.88 3.33 9.80
C ASN A 293 -7.93 2.45 10.48
N GLN A 294 -8.13 1.22 10.02
CA GLN A 294 -8.99 0.24 10.68
C GLN A 294 -8.46 -0.10 12.08
N HIS A 295 -7.15 -0.32 12.22
CA HIS A 295 -6.54 -0.56 13.53
C HIS A 295 -6.68 0.65 14.45
N GLN A 296 -6.41 1.87 13.96
CA GLN A 296 -6.56 3.07 14.78
C GLN A 296 -7.99 3.24 15.28
N ARG A 297 -9.01 3.07 14.41
CA ARG A 297 -10.45 3.18 14.76
C ARG A 297 -10.88 2.31 15.94
N LYS A 298 -10.25 1.14 16.15
CA LYS A 298 -10.55 0.26 17.29
C LYS A 298 -10.06 0.82 18.64
N SER A 299 -9.11 1.76 18.64
CA SER A 299 -8.35 2.13 19.84
C SER A 299 -8.88 3.36 20.60
N ARG A 300 -9.54 4.35 19.95
CA ARG A 300 -9.88 5.66 20.57
C ARG A 300 -11.15 6.31 20.01
N LYS A 301 -11.82 7.16 20.81
CA LYS A 301 -13.07 7.87 20.43
C LYS A 301 -12.90 9.14 19.57
N ASN A 302 -11.69 9.71 19.47
CA ASN A 302 -11.40 10.93 18.69
C ASN A 302 -10.10 10.75 17.89
N ILE A 303 -10.17 10.04 16.77
CA ILE A 303 -8.98 9.68 15.98
C ILE A 303 -8.91 10.54 14.73
N GLN A 304 -7.74 11.13 14.52
CA GLN A 304 -7.35 11.66 13.23
C GLN A 304 -6.79 10.49 12.41
N LEU A 305 -7.39 10.26 11.24
CA LEU A 305 -6.93 9.22 10.32
C LEU A 305 -5.55 9.60 9.77
N VAL A 306 -4.73 8.60 9.47
CA VAL A 306 -3.46 8.85 8.78
C VAL A 306 -3.72 9.30 7.35
N SER A 307 -2.78 10.07 6.79
CA SER A 307 -2.77 10.39 5.36
C SER A 307 -2.61 9.11 4.54
N ASP A 308 -3.12 9.13 3.31
CA ASP A 308 -3.10 7.96 2.43
C ASP A 308 -1.66 7.60 2.03
N TYR A 309 -1.36 6.31 2.09
CA TYR A 309 -0.21 5.75 1.39
C TYR A 309 -0.51 5.73 -0.11
N ARG A 310 0.47 6.10 -0.92
CA ARG A 310 0.37 6.16 -2.37
C ARG A 310 1.72 5.89 -3.01
N LEU A 311 1.75 5.73 -4.33
CA LEU A 311 3.01 5.76 -5.05
C LEU A 311 3.60 7.18 -5.03
N PRO A 312 4.94 7.33 -5.04
CA PRO A 312 5.57 8.63 -5.19
C PRO A 312 5.19 9.25 -6.53
N THR A 313 5.07 10.58 -6.59
CA THR A 313 5.14 11.25 -7.88
C THR A 313 6.54 11.09 -8.46
N GLU A 314 6.68 11.20 -9.77
CA GLU A 314 8.02 11.19 -10.39
C GLU A 314 8.98 12.21 -9.76
N THR A 315 8.47 13.40 -9.42
CA THR A 315 9.28 14.46 -8.84
C THR A 315 9.68 14.17 -7.40
N GLU A 316 8.77 13.61 -6.59
CA GLU A 316 9.11 13.12 -5.25
C GLU A 316 10.18 12.03 -5.31
N TRP A 317 10.05 11.11 -6.28
CA TRP A 317 11.01 10.04 -6.47
C TRP A 317 12.41 10.58 -6.83
N GLU A 318 12.51 11.48 -7.81
CA GLU A 318 13.81 12.03 -8.21
C GLU A 318 14.45 12.87 -7.09
N TYR A 319 13.65 13.66 -6.39
CA TYR A 319 14.10 14.45 -5.25
C TYR A 319 14.67 13.56 -4.14
N ALA A 320 13.94 12.50 -3.80
CA ALA A 320 14.34 11.53 -2.80
C ALA A 320 15.59 10.76 -3.23
N ALA A 321 15.67 10.35 -4.50
CA ALA A 321 16.82 9.62 -5.06
C ALA A 321 18.12 10.43 -4.98
N ARG A 322 18.05 11.75 -5.16
CA ARG A 322 19.20 12.65 -5.05
C ARG A 322 19.77 12.78 -3.64
N GLY A 323 19.04 12.42 -2.59
CA GLY A 323 19.54 12.44 -1.22
C GLY A 323 20.01 13.82 -0.73
N GLY A 324 19.51 14.92 -1.28
CA GLY A 324 19.99 16.28 -0.95
C GLY A 324 21.20 16.75 -1.76
N LEU A 325 21.70 15.95 -2.71
CA LEU A 325 22.75 16.33 -3.64
C LEU A 325 22.19 17.06 -4.87
N GLU A 326 22.64 18.30 -5.07
CA GLU A 326 22.24 19.10 -6.23
C GLU A 326 22.97 18.63 -7.50
N ARG A 327 22.22 18.37 -8.58
CA ARG A 327 22.74 17.92 -9.89
C ARG A 327 23.58 16.63 -9.84
N ALA A 328 23.36 15.76 -8.85
CA ALA A 328 23.93 14.41 -8.84
C ALA A 328 23.49 13.59 -10.05
N GLU A 329 24.36 12.69 -10.51
CA GLU A 329 24.08 11.73 -11.58
C GLU A 329 23.47 10.44 -11.01
N TYR A 330 23.98 9.97 -9.87
CA TYR A 330 23.50 8.81 -9.11
C TYR A 330 23.16 9.24 -7.66
N PRO A 331 22.49 8.39 -6.85
CA PRO A 331 22.16 8.70 -5.46
C PRO A 331 23.37 9.03 -4.57
N TRP A 332 24.54 8.47 -4.91
CA TRP A 332 25.82 8.73 -4.27
C TRP A 332 26.65 9.85 -4.95
N GLY A 333 26.03 10.61 -5.87
CA GLY A 333 26.71 11.66 -6.65
C GLY A 333 27.13 11.17 -8.03
N GLY A 334 28.31 10.58 -8.16
CA GLY A 334 28.88 10.14 -9.44
C GLY A 334 30.34 10.58 -9.64
N PRO A 335 30.92 10.37 -10.83
CA PRO A 335 30.28 9.88 -12.05
C PRO A 335 30.32 8.35 -12.24
N TYR A 336 30.95 7.61 -11.33
CA TYR A 336 31.16 6.17 -11.48
C TYR A 336 30.12 5.34 -10.72
N THR A 337 29.88 4.13 -11.20
CA THR A 337 28.98 3.13 -10.60
C THR A 337 29.70 2.14 -9.67
N TYR A 338 30.98 2.40 -9.39
CA TYR A 338 31.83 1.59 -8.53
C TYR A 338 32.66 2.48 -7.60
N ASP A 339 33.08 1.93 -6.47
CA ASP A 339 33.98 2.59 -5.52
C ASP A 339 35.47 2.51 -5.94
N ASP A 340 36.35 3.11 -5.14
CA ASP A 340 37.82 3.09 -5.39
C ASP A 340 38.42 1.68 -5.39
N LYS A 341 37.70 0.67 -4.87
CA LYS A 341 38.12 -0.74 -4.85
C LYS A 341 37.55 -1.53 -6.05
N GLY A 342 36.73 -0.91 -6.88
CA GLY A 342 36.05 -1.54 -8.01
C GLY A 342 34.79 -2.31 -7.62
N CYS A 343 34.27 -2.16 -6.40
CA CYS A 343 33.00 -2.75 -5.99
C CYS A 343 31.85 -1.91 -6.54
N PHE A 344 30.86 -2.55 -7.17
CA PHE A 344 29.67 -1.87 -7.67
C PHE A 344 28.84 -1.28 -6.52
N LEU A 345 28.24 -0.12 -6.76
CA LEU A 345 27.46 0.65 -5.79
C LEU A 345 25.94 0.42 -5.90
N ALA A 346 25.52 -0.37 -6.88
CA ALA A 346 24.14 -0.76 -7.13
C ALA A 346 24.10 -2.10 -7.87
N ASN A 347 22.94 -2.77 -7.84
CA ASN A 347 22.66 -3.97 -8.63
C ASN A 347 22.14 -3.58 -10.02
N PHE A 348 22.89 -3.88 -11.08
CA PHE A 348 22.51 -3.57 -12.46
C PHE A 348 23.25 -4.47 -13.44
N LYS A 349 23.08 -4.23 -14.75
CA LYS A 349 23.84 -4.92 -15.80
C LYS A 349 25.10 -4.12 -16.18
N PRO A 350 26.29 -4.47 -15.66
CA PRO A 350 27.50 -3.68 -15.86
C PRO A 350 28.08 -3.79 -17.27
N GLU A 351 28.04 -4.98 -17.89
CA GLU A 351 28.63 -5.21 -19.20
C GLU A 351 27.65 -5.80 -20.21
N ARG A 352 28.04 -5.76 -21.49
CA ARG A 352 27.19 -6.25 -22.58
C ARG A 352 27.12 -7.78 -22.55
N GLY A 353 26.06 -8.30 -21.94
CA GLY A 353 25.79 -9.74 -21.89
C GLY A 353 26.31 -10.43 -20.63
N ASP A 354 27.03 -9.70 -19.77
CA ASP A 354 27.37 -10.13 -18.42
C ASP A 354 26.44 -9.43 -17.42
N TYR A 355 25.60 -10.23 -16.77
CA TYR A 355 24.66 -9.81 -15.73
C TYR A 355 25.18 -10.10 -14.32
N ILE A 356 26.36 -10.71 -14.18
CA ILE A 356 26.87 -11.22 -12.88
C ILE A 356 28.27 -10.64 -12.58
N ALA A 357 28.71 -9.58 -13.25
CA ALA A 357 30.03 -9.02 -12.93
C ALA A 357 30.09 -8.48 -11.48
N ASP A 358 28.94 -8.16 -10.88
CA ASP A 358 28.74 -7.81 -9.48
C ASP A 358 28.38 -9.01 -8.56
N GLN A 359 28.42 -10.23 -9.09
CA GLN A 359 28.05 -11.50 -8.45
C GLN A 359 26.55 -11.68 -8.15
N ILE A 360 25.68 -10.79 -8.63
CA ILE A 360 24.24 -10.86 -8.40
C ILE A 360 23.51 -10.92 -9.74
N LEU A 361 22.92 -12.08 -10.08
CA LEU A 361 22.29 -12.27 -11.40
C LEU A 361 20.92 -11.59 -11.55
N TYR A 362 20.14 -11.54 -10.48
CA TYR A 362 18.76 -11.04 -10.49
C TYR A 362 18.63 -9.88 -9.48
N THR A 363 17.52 -9.81 -8.77
CA THR A 363 17.36 -8.87 -7.67
C THR A 363 18.28 -9.23 -6.50
N ALA A 364 18.52 -8.25 -5.63
CA ALA A 364 19.19 -8.38 -4.34
C ALA A 364 18.16 -8.11 -3.22
N GLU A 365 18.51 -8.42 -1.97
CA GLU A 365 17.71 -8.02 -0.81
C GLU A 365 17.52 -6.50 -0.78
N ALA A 366 16.37 -6.03 -0.31
CA ALA A 366 15.94 -4.63 -0.44
C ALA A 366 16.82 -3.65 0.37
N GLU A 367 17.54 -4.12 1.39
CA GLU A 367 18.55 -3.36 2.16
C GLU A 367 19.98 -3.55 1.63
N SER A 368 20.16 -4.16 0.45
CA SER A 368 21.48 -4.28 -0.18
C SER A 368 22.02 -2.92 -0.61
N TYR A 369 23.35 -2.81 -0.68
CA TYR A 369 24.09 -1.57 -1.00
C TYR A 369 23.91 -0.46 0.04
N TRP A 370 24.63 0.65 -0.14
CA TRP A 370 24.57 1.76 0.79
C TRP A 370 23.33 2.63 0.51
N PRO A 371 22.62 3.09 1.56
CA PRO A 371 21.57 4.07 1.37
C PRO A 371 22.15 5.42 0.96
N ASN A 372 21.33 6.27 0.33
CA ASN A 372 21.71 7.66 0.09
C ASN A 372 21.68 8.49 1.38
N ASP A 373 22.01 9.79 1.31
CA ASP A 373 22.08 10.68 2.48
C ASP A 373 20.72 10.94 3.17
N TYR A 374 19.60 10.58 2.54
CA TYR A 374 18.29 10.53 3.18
C TYR A 374 17.97 9.19 3.83
N GLY A 375 18.86 8.19 3.71
CA GLY A 375 18.68 6.85 4.24
C GLY A 375 17.91 5.89 3.33
N LEU A 376 17.69 6.24 2.06
CA LEU A 376 16.92 5.41 1.12
C LEU A 376 17.84 4.43 0.38
N TYR A 377 17.50 3.14 0.43
CA TYR A 377 18.24 2.06 -0.25
C TYR A 377 17.76 1.87 -1.68
N ASN A 378 18.66 1.36 -2.54
CA ASN A 378 18.36 0.91 -3.89
C ASN A 378 17.57 1.90 -4.77
N MET A 379 17.74 3.22 -4.54
CA MET A 379 17.17 4.25 -5.42
C MET A 379 17.73 4.20 -6.86
N SER A 380 18.81 3.44 -7.07
CA SER A 380 19.33 3.10 -8.40
C SER A 380 19.64 1.61 -8.46
N GLY A 381 19.14 0.93 -9.50
CA GLY A 381 19.35 -0.50 -9.70
C GLY A 381 18.30 -1.36 -9.00
N ASN A 382 18.64 -2.62 -8.76
CA ASN A 382 17.78 -3.65 -8.18
C ASN A 382 16.47 -3.85 -8.95
N VAL A 383 15.40 -3.15 -8.62
CA VAL A 383 14.17 -3.10 -9.43
C VAL A 383 13.82 -1.66 -9.78
N SER A 384 13.27 -1.49 -10.97
CA SER A 384 12.70 -0.20 -11.33
C SER A 384 11.39 0.02 -10.58
N GLU A 385 11.06 1.26 -10.28
CA GLU A 385 9.95 1.57 -9.37
C GLU A 385 8.81 2.29 -10.08
N TRP A 386 7.60 1.77 -9.90
CA TRP A 386 6.38 2.46 -10.32
C TRP A 386 6.20 3.80 -9.59
N THR A 387 5.89 4.84 -10.36
CA THR A 387 5.47 6.15 -9.82
C THR A 387 4.00 6.42 -10.15
N ASP A 388 3.37 7.37 -9.46
CA ASP A 388 1.96 7.72 -9.69
C ASP A 388 1.76 8.49 -11.01
N SER A 389 2.80 9.21 -11.46
CA SER A 389 2.79 10.09 -12.63
C SER A 389 2.55 9.34 -13.96
N ASN A 390 1.73 9.91 -14.83
CA ASN A 390 1.64 9.45 -16.22
C ASN A 390 2.91 9.83 -16.99
N TYR A 391 3.32 8.96 -17.89
CA TYR A 391 4.44 9.26 -18.77
C TYR A 391 3.99 10.16 -19.92
N GLU A 392 4.57 11.35 -19.96
CA GLU A 392 4.42 12.33 -21.05
C GLU A 392 5.80 12.88 -21.42
N LYS A 393 6.15 12.76 -22.71
CA LYS A 393 7.50 13.13 -23.20
C LYS A 393 7.85 14.60 -22.96
N ALA A 394 6.86 15.50 -23.09
CA ALA A 394 7.05 16.94 -22.92
C ALA A 394 6.70 17.45 -21.50
N ALA A 395 6.49 16.55 -20.53
CA ALA A 395 5.97 16.92 -19.21
C ALA A 395 6.73 18.06 -18.53
N ASN A 396 8.06 17.97 -18.52
CA ASN A 396 8.94 18.92 -17.83
C ASN A 396 8.68 20.37 -18.26
N ASP A 397 8.26 20.58 -19.52
CA ASP A 397 8.07 21.90 -20.09
C ASP A 397 6.81 22.60 -19.56
N PHE A 398 5.77 21.86 -19.18
CA PHE A 398 4.47 22.43 -18.79
C PHE A 398 4.01 22.15 -17.34
N VAL A 399 4.68 21.25 -16.60
CA VAL A 399 4.34 21.01 -15.18
C VAL A 399 4.60 22.24 -14.31
N ALA A 400 3.93 22.36 -13.17
CA ALA A 400 4.19 23.45 -12.22
C ALA A 400 5.56 23.31 -11.53
N GLY A 401 6.06 24.40 -10.94
CA GLY A 401 7.27 24.37 -10.11
C GLY A 401 7.04 23.92 -8.66
N LEU A 402 5.80 23.73 -8.22
CA LEU A 402 5.44 23.37 -6.85
C LEU A 402 4.74 22.01 -6.84
N ASN A 403 5.33 21.01 -6.18
CA ASN A 403 4.82 19.63 -6.07
C ASN A 403 4.20 19.09 -7.38
N PRO A 404 4.94 19.11 -8.50
CA PRO A 404 4.36 18.69 -9.77
C PRO A 404 3.98 17.22 -9.78
N THR A 405 2.83 16.95 -10.39
CA THR A 405 2.36 15.62 -10.75
C THR A 405 1.71 15.69 -12.13
N ILE A 406 1.79 14.60 -12.88
CA ILE A 406 1.21 14.51 -14.22
C ILE A 406 0.04 13.56 -14.15
N GLU A 407 -1.15 14.12 -14.17
CA GLU A 407 -2.36 13.37 -14.47
C GLU A 407 -2.55 13.39 -16.00
N GLY A 408 -2.26 12.28 -16.66
CA GLY A 408 -2.49 12.17 -18.11
C GLY A 408 -3.94 11.84 -18.42
N SER A 409 -4.27 11.81 -19.71
CA SER A 409 -5.61 11.45 -20.18
C SER A 409 -5.98 10.01 -19.80
N GLU A 410 -7.28 9.70 -19.78
CA GLU A 410 -7.76 8.33 -19.56
C GLU A 410 -7.25 7.34 -20.62
N GLU A 411 -6.91 7.84 -21.82
CA GLU A 411 -6.33 7.07 -22.91
C GLU A 411 -4.86 6.72 -22.66
N ASN A 412 -4.12 7.56 -21.92
CA ASN A 412 -2.71 7.31 -21.64
C ASN A 412 -2.56 6.17 -20.62
N GLN A 413 -2.14 5.01 -21.11
CA GLN A 413 -1.89 3.82 -20.29
C GLN A 413 -0.44 3.75 -19.77
N LEU A 414 0.42 4.69 -20.13
CA LEU A 414 1.84 4.67 -19.78
C LEU A 414 2.07 5.38 -18.45
N LYS A 415 2.78 4.70 -17.55
CA LYS A 415 3.18 5.22 -16.25
C LYS A 415 4.70 5.34 -16.20
N VAL A 416 5.16 6.37 -15.52
CA VAL A 416 6.60 6.60 -15.33
C VAL A 416 7.17 5.55 -14.39
N VAL A 417 8.33 5.03 -14.79
CA VAL A 417 9.14 4.07 -14.04
C VAL A 417 10.54 4.67 -13.86
N ARG A 418 11.14 4.54 -12.67
CA ARG A 418 12.44 5.17 -12.33
C ARG A 418 13.40 4.18 -11.66
N GLY A 419 14.68 4.55 -11.57
CA GLY A 419 15.73 3.82 -10.85
C GLY A 419 16.56 2.85 -11.68
N GLY A 420 16.05 2.35 -12.81
CA GLY A 420 16.68 1.24 -13.52
C GLY A 420 16.54 -0.06 -12.72
N SER A 421 17.13 -1.16 -13.18
CA SER A 421 16.99 -2.46 -12.52
C SER A 421 18.22 -3.33 -12.75
N TRP A 422 18.26 -4.50 -12.13
CA TRP A 422 19.28 -5.53 -12.30
C TRP A 422 19.54 -5.88 -13.79
N LYS A 423 18.55 -5.72 -14.67
CA LYS A 423 18.71 -6.01 -16.11
C LYS A 423 19.23 -4.84 -16.94
N ASP A 424 19.26 -3.63 -16.38
CA ASP A 424 19.49 -2.39 -17.11
C ASP A 424 20.93 -1.90 -17.00
N VAL A 425 21.37 -1.18 -18.03
CA VAL A 425 22.71 -0.59 -18.06
C VAL A 425 22.77 0.70 -17.23
N ALA A 426 23.98 1.13 -16.86
CA ALA A 426 24.24 2.30 -16.02
C ALA A 426 23.49 3.59 -16.40
N HIS A 427 23.15 3.78 -17.68
CA HIS A 427 22.34 4.92 -18.12
C HIS A 427 20.98 5.02 -17.40
N PHE A 428 20.31 3.89 -17.18
CA PHE A 428 18.99 3.86 -16.52
C PHE A 428 19.07 4.01 -15.01
N LEU A 429 20.26 3.85 -14.43
CA LEU A 429 20.49 4.03 -12.99
C LEU A 429 20.56 5.50 -12.60
N LYS A 430 20.74 6.42 -13.55
CA LYS A 430 20.86 7.83 -13.21
C LYS A 430 19.57 8.33 -12.58
N VAL A 431 19.71 9.16 -11.55
CA VAL A 431 18.55 9.71 -10.82
C VAL A 431 17.61 10.50 -11.73
N SER A 432 18.09 11.06 -12.84
CA SER A 432 17.29 11.82 -13.82
C SER A 432 16.69 10.99 -14.96
N THR A 433 17.10 9.73 -15.16
CA THR A 433 16.68 8.95 -16.32
C THR A 433 15.25 8.43 -16.14
N ARG A 434 14.37 8.85 -17.04
CA ARG A 434 12.95 8.48 -17.03
C ARG A 434 12.73 7.30 -17.97
N ASP A 435 12.02 6.27 -17.50
CA ASP A 435 11.49 5.21 -18.34
C ASP A 435 9.96 5.10 -18.16
N TYR A 436 9.32 4.25 -18.94
CA TYR A 436 7.89 4.05 -18.86
C TYR A 436 7.48 2.62 -19.18
N GLU A 437 6.35 2.21 -18.63
CA GLU A 437 5.72 0.94 -18.98
C GLU A 437 4.19 1.11 -18.92
N ASN A 438 3.48 0.26 -19.65
CA ASN A 438 2.04 0.23 -19.61
C ASN A 438 1.54 -0.24 -18.22
N LYS A 439 0.60 0.50 -17.64
CA LYS A 439 0.08 0.31 -16.27
C LYS A 439 -0.43 -1.11 -15.97
N ALA A 440 -0.86 -1.86 -16.99
CA ALA A 440 -1.37 -3.22 -16.87
C ALA A 440 -0.27 -4.30 -17.01
N LYS A 441 0.93 -3.94 -17.50
CA LYS A 441 2.04 -4.87 -17.65
C LYS A 441 2.67 -5.16 -16.29
N LYS A 442 3.14 -6.40 -16.17
CA LYS A 442 3.83 -6.96 -15.01
C LYS A 442 5.20 -7.40 -15.49
N ARG A 443 6.26 -7.04 -14.76
CA ARG A 443 7.64 -7.31 -15.14
C ARG A 443 8.42 -7.90 -13.98
N SER A 444 9.39 -8.75 -14.28
CA SER A 444 10.36 -9.36 -13.37
C SER A 444 11.40 -8.37 -12.81
N TYR A 445 11.40 -7.14 -13.32
CA TYR A 445 12.37 -6.10 -12.98
C TYR A 445 11.71 -4.77 -12.59
N ILE A 446 10.38 -4.74 -12.42
CA ILE A 446 9.64 -3.56 -11.93
C ILE A 446 8.92 -3.94 -10.64
N GLY A 447 9.28 -3.23 -9.56
CA GLY A 447 8.61 -3.23 -8.27
C GLY A 447 8.06 -1.84 -7.95
N PHE A 448 7.97 -1.51 -6.67
CA PHE A 448 7.53 -0.19 -6.22
C PHE A 448 7.89 0.06 -4.76
N ARG A 449 7.86 1.33 -4.37
CA ARG A 449 7.83 1.77 -2.97
C ARG A 449 6.67 2.73 -2.78
N THR A 450 6.27 3.00 -1.54
CA THR A 450 5.18 3.93 -1.25
C THR A 450 5.66 5.16 -0.50
N VAL A 451 4.84 6.21 -0.55
CA VAL A 451 5.01 7.44 0.21
C VAL A 451 3.73 7.78 0.97
N GLN A 452 3.88 8.57 2.02
CA GLN A 452 2.79 9.18 2.76
C GLN A 452 3.09 10.66 2.95
N SER A 453 2.10 11.52 2.68
CA SER A 453 2.25 12.96 2.86
C SER A 453 2.55 13.31 4.33
N TYR A 454 3.54 14.17 4.57
CA TYR A 454 3.79 14.69 5.91
C TYR A 454 2.73 15.75 6.25
N LEU A 455 2.00 15.54 7.35
CA LEU A 455 0.97 16.46 7.81
C LEU A 455 1.59 17.50 8.76
N GLY A 456 1.53 18.77 8.35
CA GLY A 456 2.15 19.90 9.04
C GLY A 456 3.32 20.47 8.24
N GLU A 457 4.21 21.17 8.94
CA GLU A 457 5.46 21.71 8.41
C GLU A 457 6.63 20.98 9.09
N ASP A 458 7.69 20.73 8.33
CA ASP A 458 8.90 20.04 8.78
C ASP A 458 9.96 21.00 9.37
N VAL A 459 9.60 22.28 9.58
CA VAL A 459 10.46 23.28 10.21
C VAL A 459 10.87 22.82 11.61
N GLY A 460 12.10 22.33 11.77
CA GLY A 460 12.66 22.03 13.10
C GLY A 460 13.61 20.84 13.26
N PHE A 461 14.13 20.19 12.21
CA PHE A 461 15.28 19.28 12.38
C PHE A 461 16.62 20.01 12.61
N GLN A 462 16.67 21.32 12.30
CA GLN A 462 17.66 22.24 12.87
C GLN A 462 16.89 23.36 13.57
N GLU A 463 17.19 23.58 14.84
CA GLU A 463 16.61 24.64 15.67
C GLU A 463 16.72 25.99 14.95
N ASN A 464 15.59 26.56 14.49
CA ASN A 464 15.51 27.99 14.23
C ASN A 464 14.75 28.64 15.40
N PRO A 465 15.40 29.53 16.20
CA PRO A 465 14.83 30.13 17.42
C PRO A 465 13.61 31.03 17.18
N ASN A 466 13.29 31.35 15.93
CA ASN A 466 12.13 32.15 15.56
C ASN A 466 11.08 31.28 14.85
N LYS A 467 10.33 30.51 15.64
CA LYS A 467 9.08 29.83 15.25
C LYS A 467 8.30 30.63 14.20
N ILE A 468 7.92 29.99 13.12
CA ILE A 468 6.83 30.48 12.27
C ILE A 468 5.66 29.53 12.49
N PHE A 469 4.58 30.10 13.04
CA PHE A 469 3.37 29.41 13.49
C PHE A 469 2.50 28.96 12.34
#